data_AF-A0A8H7N5E7-F1
#
_entry.id   AF-A0A8H7N5E7-F1
#
_cell.length_a   1.000
_cell.length_b   1.000
_cell.length_c   1.000
_cell.angle_alpha   90.00
_cell.angle_beta   90.00
_cell.angle_gamma   90.00
#
_symmetry.space_group_name_H-M   'P 1'
#
loop_
_entity.id
_entity.type
_entity.pdbx_description
1 polymer ?
#
loop_
_entity_poly.entity_id
_entity_poly.type
_entity_poly.pdbx_seq_one_letter_code
_entity_poly.pdbx_strand_id
1 'polypeptide(L)'
;MLSLKVTSFGFLALAAATFAAPVSDRASAAAAQTLEAEDAVLTGTQILTELTGYTGTGYVGGFDESSDKITFTANSDALTLYDVSIRYAGIYGAKRTTLILNGGASSEVQFEETTTWASVSGGQLLLNQGSNTIDIVSNWGWYLIDSITLTPSEPRPPHNINSRLINQRADIYTRKLYNYLRSIYGKKILSGQQGLDWATWIQEQTGKFPALVSLDLMDYSPSRVEHGTTGTAIEEAISHAKNGGIISILWHWNAPTGLYDTEENPWWSGFYTRATDFNVATALADTTNANYTLILRDIDAIAVQLKRLQSAHIPVLFRPLHEAEGGWFWWGAQGPEPSKKLWALLYNRLTNYHKLNNLIWVWNSIAESWYPGDSIVDILSADVYSTGNGPMSTQYGQLIELGKDKKLIAASEVGGAPLPDQLIAYEAHWLWFAVWGDTFINNPVYNPIEVLKTIFNHEYVLTLDEIQGWRN
;
A
#
# COMPACT_ATOMS: atom_id res chain seq x y z
N MET A 1 92.10 10.18 6.14
CA MET A 1 92.01 10.70 4.75
C MET A 1 90.65 11.35 4.58
N LEU A 2 90.66 12.65 4.24
CA LEU A 2 89.67 13.45 3.48
C LEU A 2 88.14 13.18 3.67
N SER A 3 87.22 14.13 3.67
CA SER A 3 87.21 15.58 3.40
C SER A 3 85.75 16.07 3.50
N LEU A 4 85.61 17.34 3.91
CA LEU A 4 84.59 18.35 3.60
C LEU A 4 83.14 18.00 3.20
N LYS A 5 82.24 18.73 3.90
CA LYS A 5 81.07 19.52 3.42
C LYS A 5 80.95 19.72 1.89
N VAL A 6 79.71 19.75 1.38
CA VAL A 6 79.09 20.92 0.69
C VAL A 6 77.58 20.67 0.48
N THR A 7 76.83 21.77 0.66
CA THR A 7 75.41 22.09 0.44
C THR A 7 74.87 21.83 -0.98
N SER A 8 73.55 21.59 -1.10
CA SER A 8 72.76 21.92 -2.30
C SER A 8 71.28 22.19 -1.95
N PHE A 9 70.73 23.21 -2.61
CA PHE A 9 69.36 23.75 -2.55
C PHE A 9 68.34 22.86 -3.29
N GLY A 10 67.05 22.95 -2.91
CA GLY A 10 65.96 22.35 -3.68
C GLY A 10 64.55 22.78 -3.25
N PHE A 11 64.05 23.85 -3.89
CA PHE A 11 62.66 24.25 -4.19
C PHE A 11 61.49 23.83 -3.26
N LEU A 12 60.86 24.85 -2.66
CA LEU A 12 59.50 24.81 -2.10
C LEU A 12 58.46 24.85 -3.23
N ALA A 13 57.60 23.84 -3.34
CA ALA A 13 56.39 23.89 -4.15
C ALA A 13 55.22 24.39 -3.29
N LEU A 14 54.61 25.50 -3.71
CA LEU A 14 53.45 26.13 -3.07
C LEU A 14 52.18 25.40 -3.55
N ALA A 15 51.56 24.59 -2.68
CA ALA A 15 50.25 24.00 -2.95
C ALA A 15 49.15 25.01 -2.55
N ALA A 16 48.42 25.51 -3.55
CA ALA A 16 47.26 26.36 -3.33
C ALA A 16 46.11 25.53 -2.77
N ALA A 17 45.71 25.80 -1.53
CA ALA A 17 44.50 25.28 -0.93
C ALA A 17 43.30 26.12 -1.41
N THR A 18 42.51 25.59 -2.33
CA THR A 18 41.19 26.15 -2.66
C THR A 18 40.20 25.74 -1.58
N PHE A 19 39.83 26.69 -0.73
CA PHE A 19 38.66 26.57 0.13
C PHE A 19 37.41 26.58 -0.75
N ALA A 20 36.76 25.43 -0.91
CA ALA A 20 35.41 25.35 -1.44
C ALA A 20 34.46 25.95 -0.39
N ALA A 21 33.84 27.08 -0.72
CA ALA A 21 32.73 27.62 0.02
C ALA A 21 31.55 26.63 -0.02
N PRO A 22 30.72 26.54 1.03
CA PRO A 22 29.53 25.70 1.01
C PRO A 22 28.58 26.26 -0.05
N VAL A 23 28.29 25.46 -1.07
CA VAL A 23 27.18 25.72 -1.99
C VAL A 23 25.92 25.66 -1.15
N SER A 24 25.27 26.81 -0.96
CA SER A 24 23.91 26.83 -0.42
C SER A 24 22.99 26.36 -1.54
N ASP A 25 22.74 25.05 -1.62
CA ASP A 25 21.61 24.53 -2.39
C ASP A 25 20.33 24.88 -1.65
N ARG A 26 19.87 26.12 -1.83
CA ARG A 26 18.44 26.36 -1.87
C ARG A 26 18.03 26.03 -3.29
N ALA A 27 17.61 24.78 -3.51
CA ALA A 27 16.76 24.49 -4.64
C ALA A 27 15.60 25.50 -4.57
N SER A 28 15.49 26.36 -5.58
CA SER A 28 14.27 27.16 -5.74
C SER A 28 13.14 26.15 -5.83
N ALA A 29 12.19 26.19 -4.89
CA ALA A 29 10.97 25.42 -5.04
C ALA A 29 10.40 25.78 -6.42
N ALA A 30 10.07 24.77 -7.22
CA ALA A 30 9.43 25.02 -8.50
C ALA A 30 8.17 25.88 -8.26
N ALA A 31 7.84 26.76 -9.21
CA ALA A 31 6.62 27.54 -9.08
C ALA A 31 5.42 26.70 -9.54
N ALA A 32 4.23 26.98 -9.01
CA ALA A 32 3.01 26.47 -9.61
C ALA A 32 2.89 26.99 -11.05
N GLN A 33 2.45 26.12 -11.96
CA GLN A 33 2.23 26.47 -13.37
C GLN A 33 0.79 26.12 -13.76
N THR A 34 0.08 27.08 -14.35
CA THR A 34 -1.23 26.87 -14.95
C THR A 34 -1.05 26.77 -16.46
N LEU A 35 -1.59 25.72 -17.04
CA LEU A 35 -1.58 25.43 -18.47
C LEU A 35 -3.02 25.53 -18.97
N GLU A 36 -3.30 26.54 -19.77
CA GLU A 36 -4.63 26.77 -20.38
C GLU A 36 -4.90 25.70 -21.45
N ALA A 37 -6.12 25.18 -21.49
CA ALA A 37 -6.48 24.07 -22.37
C ALA A 37 -6.47 24.49 -23.85
N GLU A 38 -6.85 25.73 -24.15
CA GLU A 38 -6.87 26.30 -25.50
C GLU A 38 -5.48 26.50 -26.11
N ASP A 39 -4.42 26.55 -25.29
CA ASP A 39 -3.02 26.68 -25.74
C ASP A 39 -2.35 25.31 -25.96
N ALA A 40 -3.02 24.22 -25.59
CA ALA A 40 -2.50 22.86 -25.71
C ALA A 40 -2.75 22.25 -27.09
N VAL A 41 -2.14 21.08 -27.35
CA VAL A 41 -2.37 20.35 -28.60
C VAL A 41 -3.71 19.63 -28.52
N LEU A 42 -4.62 19.95 -29.44
CA LEU A 42 -5.97 19.39 -29.49
C LEU A 42 -6.07 18.28 -30.54
N THR A 43 -6.68 17.16 -30.18
CA THR A 43 -6.99 16.05 -31.09
C THR A 43 -8.47 15.74 -30.98
N GLY A 44 -9.24 15.94 -32.04
CA GLY A 44 -10.70 15.70 -32.06
C GLY A 44 -11.55 16.68 -31.25
N THR A 45 -10.92 17.53 -30.44
CA THR A 45 -11.55 18.55 -29.60
C THR A 45 -11.47 19.95 -30.22
N GLN A 46 -12.21 20.91 -29.65
CA GLN A 46 -12.27 22.29 -30.14
C GLN A 46 -12.31 23.33 -29.02
N ILE A 47 -11.80 24.53 -29.31
CA ILE A 47 -11.86 25.69 -28.42
C ILE A 47 -13.27 26.30 -28.47
N LEU A 48 -13.81 26.60 -27.31
CA LEU A 48 -15.15 27.13 -27.06
C LEU A 48 -15.07 28.38 -26.16
N THR A 49 -16.10 29.21 -26.18
CA THR A 49 -16.14 30.49 -25.43
C THR A 49 -17.51 30.84 -24.87
N GLU A 50 -18.49 29.96 -25.01
CA GLU A 50 -19.90 30.22 -24.69
C GLU A 50 -20.18 30.21 -23.18
N LEU A 51 -19.53 29.31 -22.43
CA LEU A 51 -19.67 29.21 -20.98
C LEU A 51 -18.79 30.25 -20.28
N THR A 52 -19.41 31.33 -19.79
CA THR A 52 -18.68 32.41 -19.10
C THR A 52 -17.88 31.92 -17.88
N GLY A 53 -16.77 32.60 -17.57
CA GLY A 53 -15.99 32.38 -16.35
C GLY A 53 -14.77 31.46 -16.51
N TYR A 54 -14.36 31.16 -17.73
CA TYR A 54 -13.09 30.49 -18.07
C TYR A 54 -11.87 31.39 -17.79
N THR A 55 -10.68 30.81 -17.70
CA THR A 55 -9.39 31.51 -17.67
C THR A 55 -8.78 31.59 -19.08
N GLY A 56 -7.76 32.42 -19.28
CA GLY A 56 -7.19 32.58 -20.62
C GLY A 56 -8.16 33.21 -21.65
N THR A 57 -8.22 32.61 -22.83
CA THR A 57 -8.99 33.09 -24.00
C THR A 57 -10.19 32.21 -24.35
N GLY A 58 -10.27 30.99 -23.80
CA GLY A 58 -11.38 30.08 -24.01
C GLY A 58 -11.30 28.86 -23.08
N TYR A 59 -11.86 27.76 -23.54
CA TYR A 59 -11.74 26.45 -22.91
C TYR A 59 -11.94 25.38 -23.99
N VAL A 60 -11.69 24.11 -23.68
CA VAL A 60 -11.82 23.01 -24.64
C VAL A 60 -13.04 22.15 -24.34
N GLY A 61 -13.80 21.82 -25.39
CA GLY A 61 -14.87 20.82 -25.38
C GLY A 61 -14.83 19.96 -26.65
N GLY A 62 -15.94 19.27 -26.94
CA GLY A 62 -16.03 18.35 -28.08
C GLY A 62 -15.32 17.01 -27.83
N PHE A 63 -15.45 16.47 -26.62
CA PHE A 63 -15.00 15.11 -26.29
C PHE A 63 -16.12 14.12 -26.63
N ASP A 64 -16.20 13.73 -27.90
CA ASP A 64 -17.30 12.93 -28.46
C ASP A 64 -16.85 11.50 -28.78
N GLU A 65 -15.60 11.33 -29.18
CA GLU A 65 -14.96 10.07 -29.53
C GLU A 65 -13.90 9.65 -28.49
N SER A 66 -13.64 8.35 -28.38
CA SER A 66 -12.65 7.80 -27.43
C SER A 66 -11.20 8.24 -27.69
N SER A 67 -10.89 8.70 -28.90
CA SER A 67 -9.57 9.23 -29.28
C SER A 67 -9.38 10.71 -28.95
N ASP A 68 -10.45 11.41 -28.58
CA ASP A 68 -10.41 12.86 -28.38
C ASP A 68 -9.59 13.20 -27.14
N LYS A 69 -8.70 14.19 -27.26
CA LYS A 69 -7.82 14.55 -26.15
C LYS A 69 -7.28 15.98 -26.23
N ILE A 70 -6.80 16.43 -25.07
CA ILE A 70 -5.94 17.60 -24.90
C ILE A 70 -4.58 17.08 -24.46
N THR A 71 -3.51 17.51 -25.13
CA THR A 71 -2.13 17.17 -24.78
C THR A 71 -1.39 18.43 -24.33
N PHE A 72 -1.26 18.59 -23.02
CA PHE A 72 -0.49 19.65 -22.38
C PHE A 72 1.00 19.32 -22.44
N THR A 73 1.83 20.36 -22.59
CA THR A 73 3.28 20.25 -22.43
C THR A 73 3.69 20.97 -21.16
N ALA A 74 4.31 20.25 -20.23
CA ALA A 74 4.81 20.79 -18.96
C ALA A 74 6.32 20.61 -18.89
N ASN A 75 7.05 21.65 -18.46
CA ASN A 75 8.48 21.56 -18.23
C ASN A 75 8.78 21.50 -16.72
N SER A 76 9.77 20.69 -16.34
CA SER A 76 10.29 20.62 -14.97
C SER A 76 11.81 20.73 -14.98
N ASP A 77 12.38 21.52 -14.06
CA ASP A 77 13.84 21.72 -13.97
C ASP A 77 14.58 20.50 -13.43
N ALA A 78 13.86 19.63 -12.71
CA ALA A 78 14.36 18.41 -12.09
C ALA A 78 13.24 17.34 -12.08
N LEU A 79 13.55 16.13 -11.61
CA LEU A 79 12.53 15.14 -11.30
C LEU A 79 11.72 15.63 -10.08
N THR A 80 10.47 16.02 -10.29
CA THR A 80 9.65 16.71 -9.26
C THR A 80 8.23 16.16 -9.27
N LEU A 81 7.68 15.90 -8.08
CA LEU A 81 6.27 15.53 -7.89
C LEU A 81 5.40 16.79 -7.88
N TYR A 82 4.31 16.78 -8.64
CA TYR A 82 3.34 17.87 -8.70
C TYR A 82 1.94 17.36 -8.36
N ASP A 83 1.21 18.11 -7.53
CA ASP A 83 -0.23 18.00 -7.35
C ASP A 83 -0.92 18.63 -8.56
N VAL A 84 -1.88 17.91 -9.15
CA VAL A 84 -2.64 18.34 -10.33
C VAL A 84 -4.03 18.80 -9.91
N SER A 85 -4.41 20.01 -10.32
CA SER A 85 -5.79 20.50 -10.24
C SER A 85 -6.33 20.72 -11.65
N ILE A 86 -7.42 20.05 -12.00
CA ILE A 86 -8.11 20.20 -13.29
C ILE A 86 -9.29 21.15 -13.09
N ARG A 87 -9.32 22.25 -13.82
CA ARG A 87 -10.47 23.16 -13.87
C ARG A 87 -11.41 22.72 -14.97
N TYR A 88 -12.62 22.32 -14.58
CA TYR A 88 -13.58 21.67 -15.47
C TYR A 88 -15.01 22.20 -15.27
N ALA A 89 -15.89 21.93 -16.22
CA ALA A 89 -17.33 22.07 -16.05
C ALA A 89 -18.07 20.79 -16.49
N GLY A 90 -18.80 20.19 -15.55
CA GLY A 90 -19.59 18.97 -15.72
C GLY A 90 -21.05 19.26 -16.06
N ILE A 91 -21.30 20.16 -17.03
CA ILE A 91 -22.66 20.66 -17.36
C ILE A 91 -23.58 19.62 -18.00
N TYR A 92 -23.06 18.43 -18.31
CA TYR A 92 -23.79 17.32 -18.91
C TYR A 92 -24.00 16.16 -17.91
N GLY A 93 -23.97 16.46 -16.60
CA GLY A 93 -24.01 15.46 -15.53
C GLY A 93 -22.62 14.91 -15.19
N ALA A 94 -22.52 14.11 -14.12
CA ALA A 94 -21.24 13.51 -13.70
C ALA A 94 -20.58 12.68 -14.81
N LYS A 95 -19.26 12.77 -14.92
CA LYS A 95 -18.43 12.13 -15.96
C LYS A 95 -17.11 11.60 -15.39
N ARG A 96 -16.37 10.91 -16.26
CA ARG A 96 -15.01 10.43 -16.01
C ARG A 96 -14.12 10.81 -17.19
N THR A 97 -12.88 11.18 -16.87
CA THR A 97 -11.80 11.42 -17.84
C THR A 97 -10.60 10.55 -17.51
N THR A 98 -9.67 10.44 -18.45
CA THR A 98 -8.42 9.68 -18.28
C THR A 98 -7.23 10.62 -18.38
N LEU A 99 -6.39 10.63 -17.36
CA LEU A 99 -5.12 11.35 -17.29
C LEU A 99 -3.96 10.41 -17.64
N ILE A 100 -3.07 10.82 -18.55
CA ILE A 100 -1.89 10.02 -18.95
C ILE A 100 -0.65 10.91 -18.93
N LEU A 101 0.39 10.50 -18.20
CA LEU A 101 1.68 11.17 -18.19
C LEU A 101 2.66 10.46 -19.12
N ASN A 102 3.27 11.20 -20.06
CA ASN A 102 4.33 10.72 -20.95
C ASN A 102 3.99 9.42 -21.72
N GLY A 103 2.71 9.21 -22.04
CA GLY A 103 2.23 7.98 -22.69
C GLY A 103 2.31 6.71 -21.81
N GLY A 104 2.48 6.87 -20.50
CA GLY A 104 2.58 5.78 -19.53
C GLY A 104 1.22 5.24 -19.07
N ALA A 105 1.16 4.77 -17.82
CA ALA A 105 -0.07 4.29 -17.21
C ALA A 105 -1.11 5.42 -17.09
N SER A 106 -2.39 5.05 -17.19
CA SER A 106 -3.51 5.97 -17.09
C SER A 106 -4.10 6.02 -15.69
N SER A 107 -4.63 7.18 -15.31
CA SER A 107 -5.41 7.42 -14.10
C SER A 107 -6.79 7.94 -14.48
N GLU A 108 -7.84 7.41 -13.86
CA GLU A 108 -9.19 7.95 -14.05
C GLU A 108 -9.46 9.08 -13.06
N VAL A 109 -10.09 10.17 -13.54
CA VAL A 109 -10.54 11.28 -12.70
C VAL A 109 -12.04 11.42 -12.85
N GLN A 110 -12.75 11.48 -11.72
CA GLN A 110 -14.19 11.69 -11.67
C GLN A 110 -14.51 13.19 -11.64
N PHE A 111 -15.45 13.59 -12.50
CA PHE A 111 -16.03 14.92 -12.54
C PHE A 111 -17.45 14.84 -12.02
N GLU A 112 -17.72 15.53 -10.91
CA GLU A 112 -19.08 15.73 -10.43
C GLU A 112 -19.88 16.63 -11.38
N GLU A 113 -21.20 16.50 -11.36
CA GLU A 113 -22.08 17.41 -12.08
C GLU A 113 -21.94 18.84 -11.53
N THR A 114 -21.77 19.80 -12.44
CA THR A 114 -21.68 21.21 -12.08
C THR A 114 -22.46 22.07 -13.05
N THR A 115 -22.97 23.21 -12.57
CA THR A 115 -23.59 24.24 -13.42
C THR A 115 -22.62 25.33 -13.86
N THR A 116 -21.41 25.35 -13.27
CA THR A 116 -20.34 26.30 -13.53
C THR A 116 -18.98 25.61 -13.37
N TRP A 117 -17.89 26.38 -13.50
CA TRP A 117 -16.53 25.91 -13.34
C TRP A 117 -16.26 25.44 -11.92
N ALA A 118 -15.66 24.27 -11.79
CA ALA A 118 -15.14 23.72 -10.55
C ALA A 118 -13.70 23.23 -10.76
N SER A 119 -13.05 22.85 -9.67
CA SER A 119 -11.74 22.22 -9.72
C SER A 119 -11.80 20.86 -9.03
N VAL A 120 -11.09 19.88 -9.59
CA VAL A 120 -10.91 18.55 -9.01
C VAL A 120 -9.44 18.20 -8.99
N SER A 121 -9.02 17.40 -8.03
CA SER A 121 -7.67 16.83 -8.03
C SER A 121 -7.54 15.80 -9.17
N GLY A 122 -6.51 15.96 -9.99
CA GLY A 122 -6.05 14.95 -10.94
C GLY A 122 -5.08 13.94 -10.33
N GLY A 123 -4.87 13.98 -9.01
CA GLY A 123 -3.83 13.22 -8.31
C GLY A 123 -2.48 13.91 -8.36
N GLN A 124 -1.41 13.11 -8.30
CA GLN A 124 -0.03 13.58 -8.35
C GLN A 124 0.68 13.03 -9.59
N LEU A 125 1.52 13.84 -10.22
CA LEU A 125 2.33 13.47 -11.38
C LEU A 125 3.80 13.73 -11.10
N LEU A 126 4.64 12.70 -11.30
CA LEU A 126 6.09 12.81 -11.22
C LEU A 126 6.67 13.24 -12.57
N LEU A 127 6.95 14.52 -12.74
CA LEU A 127 7.51 15.04 -13.99
C LEU A 127 9.01 14.79 -14.05
N ASN A 128 9.48 14.22 -15.17
CA ASN A 128 10.90 14.10 -15.47
C ASN A 128 11.53 15.49 -15.67
N GLN A 129 12.84 15.60 -15.47
CA GLN A 129 13.56 16.79 -15.91
C GLN A 129 13.37 17.02 -17.41
N GLY A 130 13.08 18.27 -17.79
CA GLY A 130 12.79 18.69 -19.15
C GLY A 130 11.30 18.64 -19.48
N SER A 131 10.99 18.32 -20.74
CA SER A 131 9.63 18.34 -21.28
C SER A 131 8.89 17.06 -20.96
N ASN A 132 7.64 17.20 -20.53
CA ASN A 132 6.70 16.13 -20.25
C ASN A 132 5.38 16.40 -20.96
N THR A 133 4.65 15.34 -21.33
CA THR A 133 3.29 15.44 -21.89
C THR A 133 2.27 14.95 -20.88
N ILE A 134 1.19 15.70 -20.73
CA ILE A 134 0.06 15.33 -19.87
C ILE A 134 -1.18 15.32 -20.76
N ASP A 135 -1.73 14.13 -20.99
CA ASP A 135 -2.93 13.95 -21.80
C ASP A 135 -4.16 13.89 -20.90
N ILE A 136 -5.18 14.69 -21.22
CA ILE A 136 -6.56 14.47 -20.77
C ILE A 136 -7.31 13.86 -21.96
N VAL A 137 -7.62 12.56 -21.84
CA VAL A 137 -8.24 11.76 -22.90
C VAL A 137 -9.70 11.51 -22.58
N SER A 138 -10.53 11.56 -23.62
CA SER A 138 -11.94 11.18 -23.57
C SER A 138 -12.11 9.80 -22.93
N ASN A 139 -13.03 9.72 -21.98
CA ASN A 139 -13.47 8.46 -21.38
C ASN A 139 -14.99 8.41 -21.51
N TRP A 140 -15.73 9.02 -20.57
CA TRP A 140 -17.18 9.18 -20.77
C TRP A 140 -17.52 10.32 -21.74
N GLY A 141 -16.55 11.19 -22.04
CA GLY A 141 -16.72 12.39 -22.87
C GLY A 141 -17.66 13.41 -22.24
N TRP A 142 -18.13 14.36 -23.04
CA TRP A 142 -19.17 15.33 -22.65
C TRP A 142 -18.86 16.11 -21.36
N TYR A 143 -17.71 16.79 -21.35
CA TYR A 143 -17.29 17.75 -20.31
C TYR A 143 -16.47 18.86 -20.94
N LEU A 144 -16.25 19.94 -20.19
CA LEU A 144 -15.45 21.08 -20.60
C LEU A 144 -14.20 21.16 -19.71
N ILE A 145 -13.04 21.40 -20.31
CA ILE A 145 -11.76 21.57 -19.61
C ILE A 145 -11.24 22.97 -19.91
N ASP A 146 -10.99 23.73 -18.86
CA ASP A 146 -10.48 25.10 -18.93
C ASP A 146 -8.97 25.13 -18.81
N SER A 147 -8.43 24.52 -17.75
CA SER A 147 -6.99 24.50 -17.51
C SER A 147 -6.58 23.35 -16.59
N ILE A 148 -5.28 23.07 -16.56
CA ILE A 148 -4.66 22.31 -15.48
C ILE A 148 -3.68 23.20 -14.72
N THR A 149 -3.65 23.06 -13.40
CA THR A 149 -2.62 23.68 -12.56
C THR A 149 -1.77 22.61 -11.92
N LEU A 150 -0.46 22.71 -12.10
CA LEU A 150 0.55 21.84 -11.50
C LEU A 150 1.23 22.62 -10.38
N THR A 151 1.09 22.15 -9.15
CA THR A 151 1.76 22.74 -7.98
C THR A 151 2.75 21.73 -7.44
N PRO A 152 4.04 22.05 -7.24
CA PRO A 152 4.97 21.09 -6.65
C PRO A 152 4.41 20.59 -5.32
N SER A 153 4.42 19.28 -5.14
CA SER A 153 3.91 18.67 -3.92
C SER A 153 4.78 19.07 -2.74
N GLU A 154 4.14 19.49 -1.66
CA GLU A 154 4.84 19.78 -0.41
C GLU A 154 5.43 18.49 0.18
N PRO A 155 6.69 18.51 0.65
CA PRO A 155 7.27 17.35 1.32
C PRO A 155 6.42 16.93 2.52
N ARG A 156 6.18 15.62 2.64
CA ARG A 156 5.39 15.05 3.74
C ARG A 156 6.06 15.37 5.08
N PRO A 157 5.29 15.87 6.06
CA PRO A 157 5.82 16.09 7.39
C PRO A 157 6.21 14.76 8.05
N PRO A 158 7.10 14.77 9.06
CA PRO A 158 7.44 13.56 9.80
C PRO A 158 6.21 12.88 10.40
N HIS A 159 6.12 11.56 10.24
CA HIS A 159 4.98 10.78 10.71
C HIS A 159 4.75 10.88 12.22
N ASN A 160 3.48 11.00 12.64
CA ASN A 160 3.06 11.15 14.03
C ASN A 160 2.60 9.83 14.67
N ILE A 161 3.36 8.75 14.46
CA ILE A 161 2.97 7.39 14.83
C ILE A 161 2.88 7.18 16.35
N ASN A 162 1.78 6.58 16.79
CA ASN A 162 1.54 6.19 18.18
C ASN A 162 2.73 5.42 18.77
N SER A 163 3.07 5.73 20.02
CA SER A 163 4.28 5.18 20.66
C SER A 163 4.09 3.83 21.33
N ARG A 164 2.85 3.34 21.39
CA ARG A 164 2.48 2.10 22.08
C ARG A 164 1.46 1.33 21.27
N LEU A 165 1.54 0.02 21.37
CA LEU A 165 0.48 -0.90 20.91
C LEU A 165 -0.80 -0.67 21.71
N ILE A 166 -1.95 -0.96 21.10
CA ILE A 166 -3.28 -0.91 21.71
C ILE A 166 -3.36 -1.84 22.94
N ASN A 167 -2.75 -3.02 22.86
CA ASN A 167 -2.67 -3.95 23.99
C ASN A 167 -1.54 -3.54 24.94
N GLN A 168 -1.89 -2.90 26.06
CA GLN A 168 -0.91 -2.50 27.08
C GLN A 168 -0.18 -3.69 27.73
N ARG A 169 -0.70 -4.92 27.59
CA ARG A 169 -0.08 -6.16 28.07
C ARG A 169 0.77 -6.86 27.00
N ALA A 170 0.98 -6.24 25.82
CA ALA A 170 1.82 -6.81 24.76
C ALA A 170 3.16 -7.30 25.33
N ASP A 171 3.67 -8.43 24.86
CA ASP A 171 4.91 -8.97 25.39
C ASP A 171 6.15 -8.16 24.95
N ILE A 172 7.33 -8.52 25.47
CA ILE A 172 8.55 -7.79 25.15
C ILE A 172 8.94 -7.90 23.67
N TYR A 173 8.73 -9.05 23.04
CA TYR A 173 9.10 -9.31 21.66
C TYR A 173 8.18 -8.55 20.69
N THR A 174 6.89 -8.49 21.00
CA THR A 174 5.91 -7.69 20.24
C THR A 174 6.20 -6.20 20.35
N ARG A 175 6.56 -5.71 21.54
CA ARG A 175 6.99 -4.30 21.69
C ARG A 175 8.28 -4.02 20.92
N LYS A 176 9.25 -4.94 20.92
CA LYS A 176 10.48 -4.79 20.11
C LYS A 176 10.16 -4.73 18.62
N LEU A 177 9.30 -5.62 18.11
CA LEU A 177 8.85 -5.58 16.71
C LEU A 177 8.22 -4.23 16.38
N TYR A 178 7.23 -3.79 17.17
CA TYR A 178 6.55 -2.53 16.91
C TYR A 178 7.51 -1.32 16.94
N ASN A 179 8.45 -1.28 17.88
CA ASN A 179 9.46 -0.22 17.94
C ASN A 179 10.41 -0.25 16.73
N TYR A 180 10.82 -1.44 16.29
CA TYR A 180 11.62 -1.60 15.08
C TYR A 180 10.87 -1.07 13.85
N LEU A 181 9.61 -1.50 13.66
CA LEU A 181 8.76 -1.03 12.56
C LEU A 181 8.61 0.50 12.56
N ARG A 182 8.39 1.10 13.74
CA ARG A 182 8.34 2.57 13.88
C ARG A 182 9.67 3.24 13.55
N SER A 183 10.80 2.61 13.83
CA SER A 183 12.13 3.20 13.59
C SER A 183 12.47 3.33 12.10
N ILE A 184 11.94 2.43 11.27
CA ILE A 184 12.16 2.37 9.83
C ILE A 184 11.06 3.07 9.00
N TYR A 185 9.88 3.29 9.58
CA TYR A 185 8.74 3.90 8.88
C TYR A 185 9.09 5.29 8.35
N GLY A 186 8.80 5.55 7.07
CA GLY A 186 9.20 6.78 6.37
C GLY A 186 10.65 6.80 5.86
N LYS A 187 11.42 5.73 6.08
CA LYS A 187 12.86 5.69 5.71
C LYS A 187 13.23 4.49 4.84
N LYS A 188 12.54 3.37 5.04
CA LYS A 188 12.75 2.09 4.35
C LYS A 188 11.41 1.36 4.24
N ILE A 189 11.35 0.38 3.34
CA ILE A 189 10.25 -0.57 3.21
C ILE A 189 10.75 -2.00 3.47
N LEU A 190 10.01 -2.80 4.23
CA LEU A 190 10.34 -4.22 4.38
C LEU A 190 9.86 -5.01 3.16
N SER A 191 10.75 -5.84 2.62
CA SER A 191 10.35 -6.86 1.63
C SER A 191 9.54 -7.97 2.30
N GLY A 192 8.45 -8.37 1.65
CA GLY A 192 7.58 -9.42 2.13
C GLY A 192 7.06 -10.32 1.01
N GLN A 193 6.70 -11.55 1.38
CA GLN A 193 6.15 -12.55 0.46
C GLN A 193 5.10 -13.40 1.16
N GLN A 194 4.00 -13.71 0.46
CA GLN A 194 3.05 -14.73 0.89
C GLN A 194 3.62 -16.14 0.61
N GLY A 195 3.78 -16.94 1.67
CA GLY A 195 4.28 -18.31 1.63
C GLY A 195 5.81 -18.44 1.68
N LEU A 196 6.30 -19.39 2.48
CA LEU A 196 7.74 -19.61 2.68
C LEU A 196 8.44 -20.18 1.44
N ASP A 197 7.74 -21.02 0.67
CA ASP A 197 8.27 -21.60 -0.57
C ASP A 197 8.53 -20.51 -1.62
N TRP A 198 7.62 -19.54 -1.75
CA TRP A 198 7.82 -18.39 -2.64
C TRP A 198 8.92 -17.45 -2.16
N ALA A 199 9.10 -17.30 -0.85
CA ALA A 199 10.22 -16.54 -0.30
C ALA A 199 11.58 -17.21 -0.65
N THR A 200 11.61 -18.55 -0.65
CA THR A 200 12.77 -19.33 -1.11
C THR A 200 13.00 -19.15 -2.60
N TRP A 201 11.94 -19.19 -3.42
CA TRP A 201 12.03 -18.93 -4.85
C TRP A 201 12.60 -17.53 -5.14
N ILE A 202 12.17 -16.48 -4.42
CA ILE A 202 12.73 -15.12 -4.55
C ILE A 202 14.23 -15.12 -4.28
N GLN A 203 14.69 -15.81 -3.24
CA GLN A 203 16.12 -15.94 -2.92
C GLN A 203 16.91 -16.60 -4.06
N GLU A 204 16.34 -17.60 -4.73
CA GLU A 204 16.93 -18.22 -5.91
C GLU A 204 17.01 -17.27 -7.12
N GLN A 205 16.00 -16.39 -7.31
CA GLN A 205 15.96 -15.47 -8.45
C GLN A 205 16.78 -14.19 -8.24
N THR A 206 16.83 -13.68 -7.01
CA THR A 206 17.35 -12.33 -6.69
C THR A 206 18.62 -12.34 -5.85
N GLY A 207 18.95 -13.47 -5.22
CA GLY A 207 20.03 -13.55 -4.24
C GLY A 207 19.67 -13.00 -2.85
N LYS A 208 18.42 -12.59 -2.63
CA LYS A 208 17.94 -11.99 -1.37
C LYS A 208 16.68 -12.67 -0.85
N PHE A 209 16.60 -12.85 0.47
CA PHE A 209 15.44 -13.48 1.12
C PHE A 209 14.51 -12.37 1.66
N PRO A 210 13.18 -12.46 1.49
CA PRO A 210 12.25 -11.49 2.08
C PRO A 210 12.41 -11.35 3.60
N ALA A 211 12.38 -10.11 4.09
CA ALA A 211 12.44 -9.82 5.52
C ALA A 211 11.21 -10.35 6.28
N LEU A 212 10.04 -10.26 5.63
CA LEU A 212 8.74 -10.68 6.14
C LEU A 212 8.22 -11.88 5.34
N VAL A 213 7.66 -12.88 6.03
CA VAL A 213 6.84 -13.92 5.39
C VAL A 213 5.42 -13.83 5.95
N SER A 214 4.45 -13.79 5.04
CA SER A 214 3.03 -13.82 5.34
C SER A 214 2.48 -15.24 5.14
N LEU A 215 1.67 -15.70 6.10
CA LEU A 215 1.16 -17.07 6.18
C LEU A 215 -0.34 -17.05 6.50
N ASP A 216 -1.00 -18.20 6.35
CA ASP A 216 -2.45 -18.29 6.47
C ASP A 216 -2.90 -19.38 7.44
N LEU A 217 -3.86 -19.05 8.31
CA LEU A 217 -4.48 -20.00 9.22
C LEU A 217 -5.69 -20.75 8.62
N MET A 218 -6.00 -20.55 7.34
CA MET A 218 -7.12 -21.13 6.62
C MET A 218 -7.37 -22.61 6.97
N ASP A 219 -6.33 -23.45 6.88
CA ASP A 219 -6.42 -24.90 7.06
C ASP A 219 -6.51 -25.35 8.52
N TYR A 220 -6.46 -24.42 9.48
CA TYR A 220 -6.82 -24.65 10.88
C TYR A 220 -8.28 -24.30 11.20
N SER A 221 -9.05 -23.74 10.24
CA SER A 221 -10.48 -23.49 10.43
C SER A 221 -11.19 -24.83 10.68
N PRO A 222 -11.96 -25.00 11.78
CA PRO A 222 -12.58 -26.28 12.11
C PRO A 222 -13.40 -26.90 10.98
N SER A 223 -14.13 -26.09 10.20
CA SER A 223 -14.88 -26.60 9.06
C SER A 223 -13.98 -27.27 8.02
N ARG A 224 -12.76 -26.76 7.76
CA ARG A 224 -11.81 -27.39 6.83
C ARG A 224 -11.14 -28.62 7.44
N VAL A 225 -10.81 -28.55 8.74
CA VAL A 225 -10.24 -29.69 9.48
C VAL A 225 -11.21 -30.88 9.49
N GLU A 226 -12.51 -30.64 9.61
CA GLU A 226 -13.56 -31.65 9.48
C GLU A 226 -13.55 -32.35 8.10
N HIS A 227 -13.09 -31.66 7.05
CA HIS A 227 -12.84 -32.20 5.71
C HIS A 227 -11.40 -32.71 5.49
N GLY A 228 -10.57 -32.76 6.53
CA GLY A 228 -9.25 -33.41 6.51
C GLY A 228 -8.07 -32.51 6.17
N THR A 229 -8.22 -31.18 6.17
CA THR A 229 -7.06 -30.28 5.97
C THR A 229 -6.08 -30.35 7.14
N THR A 230 -4.80 -30.08 6.85
CA THR A 230 -3.75 -29.96 7.87
C THR A 230 -2.93 -28.70 7.57
N GLY A 231 -2.97 -27.72 8.47
CA GLY A 231 -2.19 -26.49 8.33
C GLY A 231 -0.72 -26.67 8.72
N THR A 232 0.17 -25.99 8.00
CA THR A 232 1.64 -25.94 8.24
C THR A 232 2.16 -24.55 8.62
N ALA A 233 1.28 -23.54 8.61
CA ALA A 233 1.67 -22.14 8.79
C ALA A 233 2.38 -21.86 10.12
N ILE A 234 2.08 -22.60 11.19
CA ILE A 234 2.75 -22.38 12.48
C ILE A 234 4.20 -22.86 12.45
N GLU A 235 4.46 -24.01 11.82
CA GLU A 235 5.80 -24.57 11.66
C GLU A 235 6.65 -23.68 10.75
N GLU A 236 6.09 -23.19 9.65
CA GLU A 236 6.75 -22.24 8.74
C GLU A 236 7.06 -20.90 9.44
N ALA A 237 6.11 -20.37 10.22
CA ALA A 237 6.31 -19.15 11.00
C ALA A 237 7.47 -19.31 12.00
N ILE A 238 7.53 -20.45 12.71
CA ILE A 238 8.62 -20.75 13.64
C ILE A 238 9.96 -20.84 12.90
N SER A 239 9.98 -21.49 11.74
CA SER A 239 11.18 -21.62 10.92
C SER A 239 11.74 -20.27 10.48
N HIS A 240 10.90 -19.40 9.89
CA HIS A 240 11.33 -18.07 9.43
C HIS A 240 11.72 -17.16 10.61
N ALA A 241 10.94 -17.19 11.69
CA ALA A 241 11.25 -16.43 12.90
C ALA A 241 12.61 -16.80 13.51
N LYS A 242 13.00 -18.08 13.46
CA LYS A 242 14.30 -18.56 13.94
C LYS A 242 15.47 -17.98 13.15
N ASN A 243 15.26 -17.67 11.87
CA ASN A 243 16.24 -17.02 11.00
C ASN A 243 16.23 -15.47 11.13
N GLY A 244 15.54 -14.93 12.14
CA GLY A 244 15.43 -13.48 12.37
C GLY A 244 14.31 -12.82 11.57
N GLY A 245 13.49 -13.59 10.86
CA GLY A 245 12.39 -13.08 10.05
C GLY A 245 11.24 -12.47 10.86
N ILE A 246 10.46 -11.61 10.20
CA ILE A 246 9.21 -11.04 10.69
C ILE A 246 8.05 -11.88 10.14
N ILE A 247 7.04 -12.11 10.99
CA ILE A 247 5.88 -12.95 10.67
C ILE A 247 4.62 -12.10 10.52
N SER A 248 3.95 -12.23 9.38
CA SER A 248 2.57 -11.80 9.18
C SER A 248 1.67 -13.02 9.06
N ILE A 249 0.46 -12.94 9.61
CA ILE A 249 -0.52 -14.02 9.53
C ILE A 249 -1.89 -13.44 9.21
N LEU A 250 -2.46 -13.88 8.09
CA LEU A 250 -3.86 -13.69 7.76
C LEU A 250 -4.68 -14.95 8.05
N TRP A 251 -5.99 -14.86 7.85
CA TRP A 251 -6.89 -16.00 8.02
C TRP A 251 -8.02 -15.94 7.00
N HIS A 252 -7.93 -16.76 5.95
CA HIS A 252 -9.10 -17.08 5.13
C HIS A 252 -10.05 -17.97 5.95
N TRP A 253 -10.90 -17.32 6.73
CA TRP A 253 -11.80 -17.99 7.65
C TRP A 253 -12.90 -18.71 6.87
N ASN A 254 -12.78 -20.02 6.72
CA ASN A 254 -13.83 -20.83 6.11
C ASN A 254 -15.05 -20.85 7.05
N ALA A 255 -16.25 -20.52 6.54
CA ALA A 255 -17.42 -20.35 7.39
C ALA A 255 -17.70 -21.61 8.23
N PRO A 256 -18.07 -21.44 9.52
CA PRO A 256 -18.21 -22.57 10.45
C PRO A 256 -19.32 -23.56 10.09
N THR A 257 -20.32 -23.09 9.34
CA THR A 257 -21.52 -23.83 8.89
C THR A 257 -22.11 -23.11 7.68
N GLY A 258 -23.14 -23.69 7.07
CA GLY A 258 -23.85 -23.08 5.93
C GLY A 258 -23.06 -23.15 4.63
N LEU A 259 -22.10 -24.08 4.52
CA LEU A 259 -21.35 -24.31 3.28
C LEU A 259 -22.28 -24.96 2.24
N TYR A 260 -22.29 -24.43 1.03
CA TYR A 260 -23.11 -25.02 -0.04
C TYR A 260 -22.58 -26.39 -0.49
N ASP A 261 -21.25 -26.52 -0.52
CA ASP A 261 -20.53 -27.73 -0.92
C ASP A 261 -21.05 -28.35 -2.23
N THR A 262 -21.10 -27.52 -3.27
CA THR A 262 -21.47 -27.93 -4.64
C THR A 262 -20.24 -27.99 -5.54
N GLU A 263 -20.40 -28.48 -6.77
CA GLU A 263 -19.31 -28.50 -7.76
C GLU A 263 -18.82 -27.07 -8.06
N GLU A 264 -19.73 -26.11 -8.18
CA GLU A 264 -19.42 -24.70 -8.46
C GLU A 264 -18.91 -23.95 -7.22
N ASN A 265 -19.35 -24.34 -6.02
CA ASN A 265 -18.97 -23.74 -4.75
C ASN A 265 -18.60 -24.82 -3.73
N PRO A 266 -17.43 -25.45 -3.90
CA PRO A 266 -17.00 -26.56 -3.05
C PRO A 266 -16.67 -26.06 -1.63
N TRP A 267 -16.75 -26.95 -0.63
CA TRP A 267 -16.52 -26.61 0.79
C TRP A 267 -15.23 -25.82 1.04
N TRP A 268 -14.17 -26.09 0.28
CA TRP A 268 -12.87 -25.42 0.42
C TRP A 268 -12.90 -23.95 -0.03
N SER A 269 -13.92 -23.52 -0.76
CA SER A 269 -14.14 -22.11 -1.10
C SER A 269 -14.98 -21.36 -0.06
N GLY A 270 -15.30 -21.99 1.07
CA GLY A 270 -16.27 -21.55 2.08
C GLY A 270 -15.93 -20.28 2.86
N PHE A 271 -14.79 -19.64 2.60
CA PHE A 271 -14.51 -18.28 3.07
C PHE A 271 -15.21 -17.21 2.21
N TYR A 272 -15.55 -17.51 0.95
CA TYR A 272 -16.28 -16.60 0.09
C TYR A 272 -17.78 -16.55 0.43
N THR A 273 -18.36 -15.36 0.36
CA THR A 273 -19.81 -15.10 0.42
C THR A 273 -20.59 -15.96 -0.57
N ARG A 274 -20.05 -16.18 -1.77
CA ARG A 274 -20.71 -17.01 -2.79
C ARG A 274 -20.80 -18.51 -2.44
N ALA A 275 -20.04 -18.97 -1.45
CA ALA A 275 -19.92 -20.38 -1.11
C ALA A 275 -20.61 -20.77 0.22
N THR A 276 -21.29 -19.81 0.84
CA THR A 276 -22.01 -20.04 2.10
C THR A 276 -23.23 -19.15 2.27
N ASP A 277 -24.25 -19.63 2.97
CA ASP A 277 -25.38 -18.82 3.46
C ASP A 277 -25.15 -18.24 4.87
N PHE A 278 -23.94 -18.42 5.44
CA PHE A 278 -23.62 -17.98 6.78
C PHE A 278 -23.82 -16.46 6.94
N ASN A 279 -24.77 -16.09 7.79
CA ASN A 279 -25.12 -14.70 8.05
C ASN A 279 -24.49 -14.22 9.37
N VAL A 280 -23.42 -13.43 9.27
CA VAL A 280 -22.70 -12.92 10.45
C VAL A 280 -23.55 -11.95 11.27
N ALA A 281 -24.43 -11.19 10.63
CA ALA A 281 -25.30 -10.25 11.34
C ALA A 281 -26.28 -10.99 12.27
N THR A 282 -26.92 -12.05 11.78
CA THR A 282 -27.80 -12.90 12.58
C THR A 282 -27.03 -13.63 13.66
N ALA A 283 -25.86 -14.19 13.34
CA ALA A 283 -25.01 -14.87 14.31
C ALA A 283 -24.63 -13.95 15.48
N LEU A 284 -24.30 -12.68 15.21
CA LEU A 284 -23.90 -11.70 16.22
C LEU A 284 -25.06 -10.98 16.91
N ALA A 285 -26.28 -11.09 16.40
CA ALA A 285 -27.47 -10.45 17.00
C ALA A 285 -27.93 -11.15 18.29
N ASP A 286 -27.68 -12.46 18.42
CA ASP A 286 -28.02 -13.26 19.60
C ASP A 286 -26.83 -14.14 20.01
N THR A 287 -26.14 -13.78 21.09
CA THR A 287 -24.96 -14.51 21.55
C THR A 287 -25.26 -15.90 22.13
N THR A 288 -26.53 -16.29 22.24
CA THR A 288 -26.95 -17.62 22.72
C THR A 288 -27.21 -18.62 21.60
N ASN A 289 -27.22 -18.17 20.34
CA ASN A 289 -27.51 -19.05 19.20
C ASN A 289 -26.32 -19.96 18.85
N ALA A 290 -26.62 -21.04 18.11
CA ALA A 290 -25.63 -22.04 17.72
C ALA A 290 -24.54 -21.45 16.80
N ASN A 291 -24.90 -20.53 15.89
CA ASN A 291 -23.94 -19.91 14.97
C ASN A 291 -22.90 -19.05 15.72
N TYR A 292 -23.31 -18.33 16.76
CA TYR A 292 -22.40 -17.59 17.64
C TYR A 292 -21.45 -18.54 18.39
N THR A 293 -21.98 -19.67 18.86
CA THR A 293 -21.18 -20.71 19.52
C THR A 293 -20.12 -21.28 18.57
N LEU A 294 -20.46 -21.48 17.30
CA LEU A 294 -19.51 -21.93 16.28
C LEU A 294 -18.47 -20.86 15.90
N ILE A 295 -18.86 -19.58 15.86
CA ILE A 295 -17.89 -18.47 15.75
C ILE A 295 -16.85 -18.56 16.87
N LEU A 296 -17.28 -18.74 18.12
CA LEU A 296 -16.36 -18.88 19.25
C LEU A 296 -15.49 -20.14 19.15
N ARG A 297 -16.05 -21.27 18.70
CA ARG A 297 -15.29 -22.52 18.46
C ARG A 297 -14.12 -22.26 17.51
N ASP A 298 -14.38 -21.59 16.39
CA ASP A 298 -13.37 -21.32 15.37
C ASP A 298 -12.29 -20.37 15.88
N ILE A 299 -12.69 -19.27 16.55
CA ILE A 299 -11.73 -18.34 17.17
C ILE A 299 -10.87 -19.05 18.21
N ASP A 300 -11.46 -19.94 19.01
CA ASP A 300 -10.73 -20.69 20.04
C ASP A 300 -9.76 -21.70 19.42
N ALA A 301 -10.11 -22.33 18.29
CA ALA A 301 -9.22 -23.21 17.53
C ALA A 301 -8.01 -22.44 16.96
N ILE A 302 -8.24 -21.25 16.41
CA ILE A 302 -7.17 -20.35 15.97
C ILE A 302 -6.31 -19.86 17.14
N ALA A 303 -6.92 -19.58 18.29
CA ALA A 303 -6.19 -19.17 19.48
C ALA A 303 -5.20 -20.25 19.96
N VAL A 304 -5.50 -21.54 19.78
CA VAL A 304 -4.55 -22.63 20.08
C VAL A 304 -3.29 -22.45 19.24
N GLN A 305 -3.43 -22.16 17.95
CA GLN A 305 -2.28 -22.00 17.04
C GLN A 305 -1.47 -20.74 17.37
N LEU A 306 -2.13 -19.60 17.59
CA LEU A 306 -1.46 -18.36 17.97
C LEU A 306 -0.74 -18.49 19.33
N LYS A 307 -1.26 -19.29 20.27
CA LYS A 307 -0.60 -19.59 21.55
C LYS A 307 0.71 -20.35 21.38
N ARG A 308 0.84 -21.19 20.33
CA ARG A 308 2.09 -21.88 20.01
C ARG A 308 3.17 -20.86 19.63
N LEU A 309 2.83 -19.86 18.82
CA LEU A 309 3.73 -18.75 18.47
C LEU A 309 4.09 -17.87 19.67
N GLN A 310 3.10 -17.55 20.53
CA GLN A 310 3.36 -16.82 21.77
C GLN A 310 4.34 -17.57 22.67
N SER A 311 4.15 -18.89 22.82
CA SER A 311 5.02 -19.75 23.63
C SER A 311 6.44 -19.84 23.06
N ALA A 312 6.56 -19.72 21.73
CA ALA A 312 7.84 -19.62 21.03
C ALA A 312 8.42 -18.19 21.00
N HIS A 313 7.80 -17.23 21.70
CA HIS A 313 8.23 -15.82 21.73
C HIS A 313 8.25 -15.14 20.37
N ILE A 314 7.30 -15.51 19.50
CA ILE A 314 7.18 -14.99 18.15
C ILE A 314 6.06 -13.94 18.12
N PRO A 315 6.38 -12.66 17.90
CA PRO A 315 5.38 -11.64 17.64
C PRO A 315 4.79 -11.82 16.23
N VAL A 316 3.51 -11.48 16.07
CA VAL A 316 2.76 -11.69 14.84
C VAL A 316 2.07 -10.41 14.42
N LEU A 317 2.27 -9.99 13.17
CA LEU A 317 1.41 -9.03 12.48
C LEU A 317 0.13 -9.78 12.08
N PHE A 318 -0.91 -9.68 12.91
CA PHE A 318 -2.12 -10.48 12.76
C PHE A 318 -3.19 -9.67 12.02
N ARG A 319 -3.59 -10.17 10.85
CA ARG A 319 -4.50 -9.50 9.91
C ARG A 319 -5.74 -10.36 9.63
N PRO A 320 -6.65 -10.52 10.61
CA PRO A 320 -7.89 -11.26 10.40
C PRO A 320 -8.92 -10.40 9.65
N LEU A 321 -9.97 -11.04 9.13
CA LEU A 321 -11.09 -10.36 8.47
C LEU A 321 -10.65 -9.39 7.35
N HIS A 322 -9.64 -9.79 6.58
CA HIS A 322 -9.10 -8.97 5.50
C HIS A 322 -10.11 -8.72 4.38
N GLU A 323 -9.91 -7.63 3.63
CA GLU A 323 -10.73 -7.21 2.49
C GLU A 323 -12.23 -7.11 2.81
N ALA A 324 -12.59 -6.76 4.05
CA ALA A 324 -13.97 -6.80 4.51
C ALA A 324 -14.89 -5.91 3.65
N GLU A 325 -14.39 -4.76 3.20
CA GLU A 325 -15.18 -3.80 2.42
C GLU A 325 -15.55 -4.27 1.01
N GLY A 326 -14.84 -5.26 0.48
CA GLY A 326 -15.15 -5.88 -0.81
C GLY A 326 -16.39 -6.76 -0.78
N GLY A 327 -16.79 -7.26 0.41
CA GLY A 327 -18.00 -8.06 0.61
C GLY A 327 -17.96 -9.47 0.00
N TRP A 328 -16.88 -9.85 -0.69
CA TRP A 328 -16.72 -11.18 -1.28
C TRP A 328 -16.39 -12.26 -0.25
N PHE A 329 -15.97 -11.90 0.96
CA PHE A 329 -15.84 -12.82 2.09
C PHE A 329 -17.01 -12.68 3.06
N TRP A 330 -17.40 -13.79 3.70
CA TRP A 330 -18.63 -13.83 4.51
C TRP A 330 -18.63 -12.83 5.68
N TRP A 331 -17.47 -12.46 6.20
CA TRP A 331 -17.34 -11.47 7.28
C TRP A 331 -17.61 -10.03 6.84
N GLY A 332 -17.61 -9.77 5.53
CA GLY A 332 -18.01 -8.50 4.91
C GLY A 332 -19.41 -8.51 4.30
N ALA A 333 -20.04 -9.68 4.15
CA ALA A 333 -21.26 -9.85 3.36
C ALA A 333 -22.50 -9.09 3.87
N GLN A 334 -22.56 -8.76 5.17
CA GLN A 334 -23.68 -8.03 5.77
C GLN A 334 -23.32 -6.57 6.12
N GLY A 335 -22.30 -6.02 5.46
CA GLY A 335 -21.91 -4.62 5.58
C GLY A 335 -21.03 -4.31 6.80
N PRO A 336 -20.73 -3.02 7.03
CA PRO A 336 -19.69 -2.59 7.96
C PRO A 336 -19.98 -2.90 9.42
N GLU A 337 -21.22 -2.74 9.88
CA GLU A 337 -21.54 -2.88 11.31
C GLU A 337 -21.35 -4.31 11.86
N PRO A 338 -21.85 -5.38 11.19
CA PRO A 338 -21.53 -6.74 11.60
C PRO A 338 -20.04 -7.06 11.55
N SER A 339 -19.33 -6.56 10.54
CA SER A 339 -17.88 -6.76 10.40
C SER A 339 -17.10 -6.15 11.56
N LYS A 340 -17.39 -4.88 11.92
CA LYS A 340 -16.79 -4.20 13.08
C LYS A 340 -17.11 -4.91 14.40
N LYS A 341 -18.32 -5.45 14.56
CA LYS A 341 -18.69 -6.26 15.74
C LYS A 341 -17.89 -7.57 15.80
N LEU A 342 -17.68 -8.25 14.67
CA LEU A 342 -16.85 -9.46 14.60
C LEU A 342 -15.38 -9.16 14.93
N TRP A 343 -14.84 -8.04 14.42
CA TRP A 343 -13.49 -7.57 14.77
C TRP A 343 -13.34 -7.34 16.28
N ALA A 344 -14.30 -6.63 16.90
CA ALA A 344 -14.31 -6.40 18.35
C ALA A 344 -14.40 -7.72 19.15
N LEU A 345 -15.17 -8.70 18.65
CA LEU A 345 -15.26 -10.03 19.24
C LEU A 345 -13.92 -10.78 19.17
N LEU A 346 -13.25 -10.78 18.01
CA LEU A 346 -11.92 -11.35 17.84
C LEU A 346 -10.92 -10.71 18.81
N TYR A 347 -10.87 -9.38 18.86
CA TYR A 347 -9.99 -8.66 19.77
C TYR A 347 -10.23 -9.07 21.23
N ASN A 348 -11.48 -9.07 21.66
CA ASN A 348 -11.82 -9.46 23.03
C ASN A 348 -11.48 -10.93 23.31
N ARG A 349 -11.83 -11.84 22.40
CA ARG A 349 -11.62 -13.27 22.61
C ARG A 349 -10.13 -13.65 22.58
N LEU A 350 -9.37 -13.14 21.62
CA LEU A 350 -7.94 -13.45 21.48
C LEU A 350 -7.09 -12.71 22.52
N THR A 351 -7.24 -11.38 22.63
CA THR A 351 -6.38 -10.57 23.50
C THR A 351 -6.83 -10.59 24.97
N ASN A 352 -8.13 -10.48 25.27
CA ASN A 352 -8.60 -10.40 26.65
C ASN A 352 -8.91 -11.75 27.27
N TYR A 353 -9.56 -12.66 26.56
CA TYR A 353 -9.91 -13.98 27.10
C TYR A 353 -8.73 -14.95 27.01
N HIS A 354 -8.16 -15.15 25.82
CA HIS A 354 -7.03 -16.08 25.61
C HIS A 354 -5.67 -15.54 26.02
N LYS A 355 -5.57 -14.25 26.35
CA LYS A 355 -4.32 -13.57 26.76
C LYS A 355 -3.20 -13.69 25.72
N LEU A 356 -3.57 -13.59 24.45
CA LEU A 356 -2.60 -13.45 23.35
C LEU A 356 -2.09 -12.00 23.35
N ASN A 357 -0.88 -11.84 23.87
CA ASN A 357 -0.13 -10.61 23.97
C ASN A 357 1.00 -10.51 22.93
N ASN A 358 1.12 -11.52 22.05
CA ASN A 358 2.11 -11.53 20.98
C ASN A 358 1.60 -10.91 19.65
N LEU A 359 0.35 -10.42 19.60
CA LEU A 359 -0.29 -9.94 18.37
C LEU A 359 -0.19 -8.42 18.22
N ILE A 360 0.10 -7.98 16.99
CA ILE A 360 -0.06 -6.60 16.50
C ILE A 360 -1.22 -6.63 15.50
N TRP A 361 -2.28 -5.89 15.76
CA TRP A 361 -3.53 -5.96 14.99
C TRP A 361 -3.49 -5.10 13.73
N VAL A 362 -3.60 -5.75 12.57
CA VAL A 362 -3.52 -5.11 11.24
C VAL A 362 -4.91 -5.08 10.60
N TRP A 363 -5.47 -3.89 10.38
CA TRP A 363 -6.78 -3.72 9.75
C TRP A 363 -6.66 -3.52 8.23
N ASN A 364 -7.57 -4.13 7.45
CA ASN A 364 -7.51 -4.14 5.99
C ASN A 364 -8.86 -3.80 5.32
N SER A 365 -9.22 -2.52 5.41
CA SER A 365 -10.23 -1.83 4.59
C SER A 365 -9.93 -0.33 4.65
N ILE A 366 -10.10 0.38 3.53
CA ILE A 366 -9.77 1.80 3.41
C ILE A 366 -10.96 2.69 3.81
N ALA A 367 -12.18 2.29 3.49
CA ALA A 367 -13.37 3.11 3.72
C ALA A 367 -13.64 3.33 5.22
N GLU A 368 -13.80 4.59 5.61
CA GLU A 368 -14.00 4.99 7.02
C GLU A 368 -15.19 4.29 7.68
N SER A 369 -16.27 4.02 6.93
CA SER A 369 -17.47 3.33 7.44
C SER A 369 -17.19 1.92 7.97
N TRP A 370 -16.14 1.27 7.47
CA TRP A 370 -15.71 -0.08 7.87
C TRP A 370 -14.71 -0.07 9.03
N TYR A 371 -14.09 1.07 9.33
CA TYR A 371 -13.02 1.16 10.31
C TYR A 371 -13.49 0.82 11.73
N PRO A 372 -12.93 -0.21 12.40
CA PRO A 372 -13.41 -0.65 13.72
C PRO A 372 -12.99 0.27 14.87
N GLY A 373 -12.09 1.23 14.62
CA GLY A 373 -11.72 2.27 15.57
C GLY A 373 -10.33 2.10 16.19
N ASP A 374 -9.79 3.23 16.67
CA ASP A 374 -8.38 3.34 17.07
C ASP A 374 -7.96 2.41 18.22
N SER A 375 -8.89 2.07 19.11
CA SER A 375 -8.61 1.30 20.33
C SER A 375 -8.35 -0.18 20.08
N ILE A 376 -8.64 -0.69 18.89
CA ILE A 376 -8.56 -2.11 18.53
C ILE A 376 -7.81 -2.37 17.22
N VAL A 377 -7.00 -1.40 16.76
CA VAL A 377 -6.15 -1.51 15.55
C VAL A 377 -4.78 -0.88 15.82
N ASP A 378 -3.70 -1.61 15.54
CA ASP A 378 -2.33 -1.10 15.67
C ASP A 378 -1.78 -0.52 14.35
N ILE A 379 -2.07 -1.19 13.23
CA ILE A 379 -1.55 -0.89 11.88
C ILE A 379 -2.70 -0.92 10.88
N LEU A 380 -2.67 -0.02 9.90
CA LEU A 380 -3.58 -0.03 8.75
C LEU A 380 -2.90 -0.70 7.56
N SER A 381 -3.68 -1.34 6.70
CA SER A 381 -3.16 -1.91 5.46
C SER A 381 -4.17 -1.88 4.33
N ALA A 382 -3.67 -2.07 3.12
CA ALA A 382 -4.47 -2.29 1.92
C ALA A 382 -3.92 -3.48 1.13
N ASP A 383 -4.82 -4.11 0.38
CA ASP A 383 -4.49 -5.15 -0.59
C ASP A 383 -4.70 -4.54 -1.98
N VAL A 384 -3.65 -4.52 -2.81
CA VAL A 384 -3.65 -3.78 -4.09
C VAL A 384 -3.09 -4.64 -5.21
N TYR A 385 -4.00 -5.11 -6.06
CA TYR A 385 -3.70 -5.97 -7.19
C TYR A 385 -3.65 -5.18 -8.50
N SER A 386 -2.52 -4.52 -8.74
CA SER A 386 -2.23 -3.80 -9.99
C SER A 386 -0.94 -4.30 -10.66
N THR A 387 -0.87 -4.12 -11.98
CA THR A 387 0.36 -4.33 -12.77
C THR A 387 1.19 -3.04 -12.82
N GLY A 388 2.42 -3.12 -13.33
CA GLY A 388 3.28 -1.95 -13.56
C GLY A 388 4.13 -1.50 -12.37
N ASN A 389 4.07 -2.20 -11.23
CA ASN A 389 4.98 -2.04 -10.09
C ASN A 389 4.99 -0.60 -9.49
N GLY A 390 3.83 0.08 -9.57
CA GLY A 390 3.66 1.45 -9.09
C GLY A 390 3.62 1.60 -7.56
N PRO A 391 3.63 2.85 -7.05
CA PRO A 391 3.78 3.14 -5.63
C PRO A 391 2.48 2.99 -4.82
N MET A 392 1.33 2.81 -5.48
CA MET A 392 0.00 2.72 -4.84
C MET A 392 -0.28 3.95 -3.95
N SER A 393 0.14 5.14 -4.41
CA SER A 393 0.12 6.38 -3.61
C SER A 393 -1.29 6.80 -3.19
N THR A 394 -2.30 6.55 -4.03
CA THR A 394 -3.70 6.84 -3.71
C THR A 394 -4.16 6.08 -2.46
N GLN A 395 -3.97 4.75 -2.43
CA GLN A 395 -4.35 3.92 -1.28
C GLN A 395 -3.55 4.30 -0.03
N TYR A 396 -2.26 4.62 -0.19
CA TYR A 396 -1.43 5.10 0.91
C TYR A 396 -1.98 6.40 1.52
N GLY A 397 -2.32 7.39 0.67
CA GLY A 397 -2.89 8.67 1.09
C GLY A 397 -4.22 8.52 1.82
N GLN A 398 -5.12 7.68 1.30
CA GLN A 398 -6.41 7.39 1.96
C GLN A 398 -6.22 6.77 3.36
N LEU A 399 -5.23 5.89 3.53
CA LEU A 399 -4.93 5.31 4.84
C LEU A 399 -4.24 6.29 5.79
N ILE A 400 -3.47 7.26 5.27
CA ILE A 400 -2.95 8.38 6.09
C ILE A 400 -4.10 9.20 6.65
N GLU A 401 -5.10 9.53 5.83
CA GLU A 401 -6.30 10.25 6.25
C GLU A 401 -7.10 9.46 7.28
N LEU A 402 -7.37 8.18 6.99
CA LEU A 402 -8.10 7.28 7.88
C LEU A 402 -7.43 7.18 9.26
N GLY A 403 -6.12 6.93 9.27
CA GLY A 403 -5.32 6.78 10.49
C GLY A 403 -4.93 8.10 11.12
N LYS A 404 -5.22 9.24 10.49
CA LYS A 404 -4.79 10.59 10.89
C LYS A 404 -3.29 10.65 11.19
N ASP A 405 -2.51 9.92 10.40
CA ASP A 405 -1.06 9.73 10.55
C ASP A 405 -0.61 9.22 11.94
N LYS A 406 -1.52 8.56 12.69
CA LYS A 406 -1.24 7.95 14.00
C LYS A 406 -0.86 6.48 13.92
N LYS A 407 -1.07 5.84 12.77
CA LYS A 407 -0.89 4.41 12.56
C LYS A 407 0.12 4.18 11.44
N LEU A 408 0.90 3.11 11.60
CA LEU A 408 1.72 2.59 10.51
C LEU A 408 0.79 2.10 9.40
N ILE A 409 1.27 2.15 8.16
CA ILE A 409 0.49 1.78 6.97
C ILE A 409 1.30 0.79 6.13
N ALA A 410 0.69 -0.32 5.71
CA ALA A 410 1.36 -1.38 4.96
C ALA A 410 0.58 -1.85 3.72
N ALA A 411 1.32 -2.27 2.69
CA ALA A 411 0.73 -2.94 1.53
C ALA A 411 0.71 -4.44 1.85
N SER A 412 -0.36 -4.90 2.52
CA SER A 412 -0.41 -6.23 3.11
C SER A 412 -0.51 -7.36 2.09
N GLU A 413 -1.08 -7.08 0.93
CA GLU A 413 -1.00 -7.92 -0.27
C GLU A 413 -0.82 -7.04 -1.50
N VAL A 414 0.04 -7.45 -2.42
CA VAL A 414 0.21 -6.77 -3.71
C VAL A 414 0.32 -7.77 -4.86
N GLY A 415 -0.15 -7.36 -6.03
CA GLY A 415 0.09 -8.08 -7.28
C GLY A 415 1.52 -7.90 -7.77
N GLY A 416 1.89 -6.66 -8.13
CA GLY A 416 3.27 -6.28 -8.48
C GLY A 416 4.02 -5.68 -7.29
N ALA A 417 5.24 -6.14 -7.03
CA ALA A 417 6.12 -5.53 -6.03
C ALA A 417 6.42 -4.06 -6.42
N PRO A 418 6.30 -3.08 -5.50
CA PRO A 418 6.46 -1.67 -5.84
C PRO A 418 7.93 -1.28 -6.07
N LEU A 419 8.19 -0.49 -7.11
CA LEU A 419 9.52 0.05 -7.40
C LEU A 419 9.95 1.10 -6.36
N PRO A 420 11.13 0.94 -5.72
CA PRO A 420 11.60 1.84 -4.67
C PRO A 420 11.72 3.30 -5.07
N ASP A 421 12.22 3.59 -6.28
CA ASP A 421 12.34 4.96 -6.77
C ASP A 421 10.98 5.65 -6.87
N GLN A 422 9.94 4.91 -7.28
CA GLN A 422 8.58 5.45 -7.31
C GLN A 422 8.02 5.63 -5.89
N LEU A 423 8.29 4.72 -4.97
CA LEU A 423 7.89 4.87 -3.56
C LEU A 423 8.50 6.13 -2.94
N ILE A 424 9.79 6.38 -3.19
CA ILE A 424 10.51 7.56 -2.71
C ILE A 424 9.95 8.82 -3.35
N ALA A 425 9.80 8.82 -4.67
CA ALA A 425 9.37 10.00 -5.40
C ALA A 425 7.92 10.45 -5.08
N TYR A 426 7.02 9.50 -4.83
CA TYR A 426 5.63 9.77 -4.44
C TYR A 426 5.45 9.86 -2.91
N GLU A 427 6.53 9.74 -2.13
CA GLU A 427 6.51 9.69 -0.67
C GLU A 427 5.46 8.70 -0.11
N ALA A 428 5.31 7.57 -0.82
CA ALA A 428 4.44 6.47 -0.46
C ALA A 428 5.17 5.56 0.53
N HIS A 429 5.25 6.01 1.79
CA HIS A 429 6.02 5.32 2.84
C HIS A 429 5.29 4.09 3.39
N TRP A 430 4.93 3.14 2.52
CA TRP A 430 4.47 1.82 2.93
C TRP A 430 5.52 1.15 3.82
N LEU A 431 5.08 0.60 4.96
CA LEU A 431 5.96 -0.04 5.94
C LEU A 431 6.56 -1.35 5.43
N TRP A 432 5.74 -2.14 4.75
CA TRP A 432 6.14 -3.35 4.04
C TRP A 432 5.26 -3.51 2.80
N PHE A 433 5.73 -4.33 1.85
CA PHE A 433 4.89 -4.95 0.82
C PHE A 433 4.92 -6.46 1.01
N ALA A 434 3.85 -7.17 0.64
CA ALA A 434 3.90 -8.63 0.53
C ALA A 434 3.24 -9.08 -0.79
N VAL A 435 4.04 -9.59 -1.72
CA VAL A 435 3.49 -10.08 -2.99
C VAL A 435 2.70 -11.35 -2.72
N TRP A 436 1.52 -11.48 -3.35
CA TRP A 436 0.76 -12.73 -3.27
C TRP A 436 1.56 -13.89 -3.89
N GLY A 437 1.17 -15.12 -3.57
CA GLY A 437 1.86 -16.32 -4.01
C GLY A 437 1.66 -16.61 -5.50
N ASP A 438 1.27 -17.85 -5.79
CA ASP A 438 1.08 -18.31 -7.16
C ASP A 438 0.19 -17.36 -7.98
N THR A 439 0.44 -17.30 -9.29
CA THR A 439 -0.18 -16.36 -10.26
C THR A 439 0.34 -14.91 -10.21
N PHE A 440 1.01 -14.47 -9.13
CA PHE A 440 1.52 -13.11 -9.01
C PHE A 440 3.04 -13.04 -8.94
N ILE A 441 3.67 -13.63 -7.92
CA ILE A 441 5.13 -13.50 -7.74
C ILE A 441 5.93 -14.12 -8.89
N ASN A 442 5.44 -15.24 -9.44
CA ASN A 442 6.04 -15.98 -10.57
C ASN A 442 5.52 -15.54 -11.93
N ASN A 443 4.68 -14.51 -12.00
CA ASN A 443 4.05 -14.07 -13.24
C ASN A 443 4.77 -12.83 -13.81
N PRO A 444 5.38 -12.93 -15.01
CA PRO A 444 6.15 -11.84 -15.59
C PRO A 444 5.31 -10.61 -15.98
N VAL A 445 3.98 -10.71 -16.02
CA VAL A 445 3.10 -9.54 -16.21
C VAL A 445 3.06 -8.66 -14.96
N TYR A 446 3.17 -9.25 -13.77
CA TYR A 446 3.18 -8.54 -12.50
C TYR A 446 4.59 -8.27 -11.99
N ASN A 447 5.48 -9.26 -12.10
CA ASN A 447 6.81 -9.26 -11.49
C ASN A 447 7.85 -9.85 -12.46
N PRO A 448 8.30 -9.11 -13.48
CA PRO A 448 9.47 -9.50 -14.25
C PRO A 448 10.69 -9.74 -13.34
N ILE A 449 11.47 -10.79 -13.59
CA ILE A 449 12.62 -11.16 -12.74
C ILE A 449 13.63 -10.01 -12.57
N GLU A 450 13.90 -9.24 -13.63
CA GLU A 450 14.83 -8.10 -13.56
C GLU A 450 14.28 -6.96 -12.71
N VAL A 451 12.95 -6.78 -12.69
CA VAL A 451 12.29 -5.84 -11.77
C VAL A 451 12.42 -6.33 -10.33
N LEU A 452 12.20 -7.63 -10.06
CA LEU A 452 12.40 -8.19 -8.73
C LEU A 452 13.85 -8.03 -8.25
N LYS A 453 14.85 -8.30 -9.10
CA LYS A 453 16.26 -8.06 -8.77
C LYS A 453 16.54 -6.61 -8.44
N THR A 454 15.94 -5.68 -9.19
CA THR A 454 16.06 -4.24 -8.94
C THR A 454 15.49 -3.90 -7.57
N ILE A 455 14.28 -4.37 -7.24
CA ILE A 455 13.60 -4.09 -5.97
C ILE A 455 14.39 -4.69 -4.80
N PHE A 456 14.70 -5.98 -4.83
CA PHE A 456 15.32 -6.69 -3.70
C PHE A 456 16.78 -6.31 -3.43
N ASN A 457 17.48 -5.71 -4.40
CA ASN A 457 18.84 -5.21 -4.20
C ASN A 457 18.91 -3.68 -3.99
N HIS A 458 17.76 -3.00 -3.89
CA HIS A 458 17.70 -1.57 -3.66
C HIS A 458 17.88 -1.23 -2.17
N GLU A 459 18.70 -0.22 -1.85
CA GLU A 459 19.00 0.15 -0.44
C GLU A 459 17.79 0.59 0.38
N TYR A 460 16.70 1.00 -0.27
CA TYR A 460 15.43 1.37 0.39
C TYR A 460 14.64 0.13 0.87
N VAL A 461 14.89 -1.04 0.28
CA VAL A 461 14.15 -2.28 0.54
C VAL A 461 14.96 -3.14 1.49
N LEU A 462 14.44 -3.35 2.70
CA LEU A 462 15.08 -4.19 3.70
C LEU A 462 14.74 -5.66 3.43
N THR A 463 15.78 -6.47 3.29
CA THR A 463 15.75 -7.92 3.12
C THR A 463 16.18 -8.64 4.42
N LEU A 464 16.05 -9.96 4.49
CA LEU A 464 16.26 -10.72 5.72
C LEU A 464 17.62 -10.46 6.36
N ASP A 465 18.70 -10.36 5.58
CA ASP A 465 20.05 -10.08 6.07
C ASP A 465 20.19 -8.68 6.67
N GLU A 466 19.43 -7.71 6.18
CA GLU A 466 19.51 -6.30 6.60
C GLU A 466 18.70 -6.00 7.86
N ILE A 467 17.72 -6.85 8.19
CA ILE A 467 16.91 -6.70 9.41
C ILE A 467 17.51 -7.42 10.63
N GLN A 468 18.61 -8.15 10.46
CA GLN A 468 19.17 -8.98 11.52
C GLN A 468 19.44 -8.19 12.80
N GLY A 469 19.10 -8.79 13.94
CA GLY A 469 19.27 -8.17 15.24
C GLY A 469 18.15 -7.23 15.70
N TRP A 470 17.07 -7.05 14.93
CA TRP A 470 15.91 -6.25 15.37
C TRP A 470 15.27 -6.74 16.68
N ARG A 471 15.48 -8.02 17.03
CA ARG A 471 15.01 -8.65 18.27
C ARG A 471 15.88 -8.36 19.49
N ASN A 472 17.07 -7.79 19.32
CA ASN A 472 18.06 -7.59 20.39
C ASN A 472 17.72 -6.40 21.29
#